data_AF-A0A518G0X4-F1
#
_entry.id   AF-A0A518G0X4-F1
#
_cell.length_a   1.000
_cell.length_b   1.000
_cell.length_c   1.000
_cell.angle_alpha   90.00
_cell.angle_beta   90.00
_cell.angle_gamma   90.00
#
_symmetry.space_group_name_H-M   'P 1'
#
loop_
_entity.id
_entity.type
_entity.pdbx_description
1 polymer ?
#
loop_
_entity_poly.entity_id
_entity_poly.type
_entity_poly.pdbx_seq_one_letter_code
_entity_poly.pdbx_strand_id
1 'polypeptide(L)'
;MLRWDTRLLPCPHHHVVFTIPHELLDLWRYNKKTLASILFAAASQTLRELLADPKYCGARVGLLAALHTWSQTLAAHVHLHVLVTAGGLDSSNHWKPAIKNCLLPRKVVMIVFRGKFREFTMRAIQQGKLEIPPTTTASYWIGQLNRLGRVPWNVKVFDRYKHGQGVARYLARYLRGGPIGSHRLISCTEGKVRFRYRVSAKANADRTRQGVMPLDTTEFLHRFLEHMPPRRMQTVRGYGLYAGNQHSHLAEAFTALGSTPPDLSSGPVGMTELLEQLGLDPSLNCCPICGKQLIIERESRPYWRSARSPPPLLQPSSTLVGTPA
;
A
#
# COMPACT_ATOMS: atom_id res chain seq x y z
N MET A 1 -8.49 -7.80 -12.86
CA MET A 1 -7.58 -8.11 -11.73
C MET A 1 -6.15 -7.92 -12.21
N LEU A 2 -5.28 -7.21 -11.48
CA LEU A 2 -3.86 -7.11 -11.86
C LEU A 2 -3.18 -8.47 -11.67
N ARG A 3 -2.95 -9.21 -12.77
CA ARG A 3 -2.15 -10.45 -12.82
C ARG A 3 -0.66 -10.11 -12.62
N TRP A 4 -0.29 -9.66 -11.43
CA TRP A 4 1.10 -9.32 -11.13
C TRP A 4 1.99 -10.56 -11.14
N ASP A 5 1.45 -11.71 -10.79
CA ASP A 5 2.10 -13.03 -10.85
C ASP A 5 2.69 -13.34 -12.23
N THR A 6 1.97 -13.03 -13.32
CA THR A 6 2.50 -13.24 -14.69
C THR A 6 3.49 -12.16 -15.10
N ARG A 7 3.43 -10.97 -14.51
CA ARG A 7 4.33 -9.84 -14.79
C ARG A 7 5.64 -9.89 -14.01
N LEU A 8 5.78 -10.79 -13.03
CA LEU A 8 7.03 -10.93 -12.29
C LEU A 8 8.10 -11.57 -13.16
N LEU A 9 9.16 -10.81 -13.40
CA LEU A 9 10.39 -11.33 -13.99
C LEU A 9 10.88 -12.59 -13.24
N PRO A 10 11.34 -13.63 -13.96
CA PRO A 10 11.78 -14.91 -13.42
C PRO A 10 13.19 -14.82 -12.84
N CYS A 11 13.40 -13.83 -11.98
CA CYS A 11 14.63 -13.62 -11.24
C CYS A 11 14.34 -13.66 -9.73
N PRO A 12 15.38 -13.77 -8.90
CA PRO A 12 15.25 -13.49 -7.48
C PRO A 12 14.86 -12.03 -7.21
N HIS A 13 14.30 -11.77 -6.02
CA HIS A 13 13.91 -10.42 -5.60
C HIS A 13 14.37 -10.12 -4.18
N HIS A 14 14.46 -8.84 -3.87
CA HIS A 14 14.63 -8.32 -2.52
C HIS A 14 13.35 -7.63 -2.07
N HIS A 15 13.20 -7.52 -0.76
CA HIS A 15 12.13 -6.76 -0.14
C HIS A 15 12.74 -5.60 0.63
N VAL A 16 12.27 -4.38 0.36
CA VAL A 16 12.68 -3.18 1.08
C VAL A 16 11.44 -2.55 1.70
N VAL A 17 11.55 -2.13 2.95
CA VAL A 17 10.44 -1.48 3.67
C VAL A 17 10.89 -0.12 4.14
N PHE A 18 10.15 0.92 3.76
CA PHE A 18 10.36 2.30 4.18
C PHE A 18 9.24 2.70 5.12
N THR A 19 9.55 3.11 6.34
CA THR A 19 8.55 3.57 7.32
C THR A 19 8.78 5.05 7.60
N ILE A 20 7.72 5.86 7.59
CA ILE A 20 7.83 7.27 8.02
C ILE A 20 7.75 7.37 9.55
N PRO A 21 8.36 8.40 10.16
CA PRO A 21 8.28 8.62 11.60
C PRO A 21 6.85 8.84 12.09
N HIS A 22 6.57 8.41 13.32
CA HIS A 22 5.22 8.47 13.91
C HIS A 22 4.78 9.93 14.18
N GLU A 23 5.75 10.82 14.37
CA GLU A 23 5.60 12.26 14.51
C GLU A 23 4.93 12.90 13.28
N LEU A 24 5.00 12.24 12.11
CA LEU A 24 4.36 12.70 10.87
C LEU A 24 2.95 12.14 10.66
N LEU A 25 2.42 11.32 11.58
CA LEU A 25 1.11 10.67 11.40
C LEU A 25 -0.04 11.68 11.43
N ASP A 26 0.09 12.77 12.18
CA ASP A 26 -0.92 13.82 12.18
C ASP A 26 -0.96 14.56 10.84
N LEU A 27 0.20 14.99 10.32
CA LEU A 27 0.30 15.54 8.97
C LEU A 27 -0.20 14.55 7.89
N TRP A 28 0.07 13.24 8.07
CA TRP A 28 -0.44 12.18 7.21
C TRP A 28 -1.96 12.11 7.16
N ARG A 29 -2.65 12.22 8.30
CA ARG A 29 -4.11 12.15 8.38
C ARG A 29 -4.80 13.15 7.47
N TYR A 30 -4.31 14.39 7.48
CA TYR A 30 -4.82 15.47 6.65
C TYR A 30 -4.41 15.34 5.18
N ASN A 31 -3.33 14.60 4.87
CA ASN A 31 -2.68 14.65 3.55
C ASN A 31 -2.40 13.28 2.91
N LYS A 32 -3.19 12.25 3.21
CA LYS A 32 -2.95 10.85 2.81
C LYS A 32 -2.52 10.72 1.34
N LYS A 33 -3.21 11.38 0.40
CA LYS A 33 -2.92 11.29 -1.05
C LYS A 33 -1.58 11.93 -1.43
N THR A 34 -1.30 13.13 -0.95
CA THR A 34 -0.08 13.88 -1.30
C THR A 34 1.13 13.25 -0.63
N LEU A 35 1.04 12.92 0.66
CA LEU A 35 2.12 12.26 1.39
C LEU A 35 2.36 10.82 0.92
N ALA A 36 1.33 10.07 0.51
CA ALA A 36 1.54 8.78 -0.16
C ALA A 36 2.37 8.96 -1.43
N SER A 37 2.02 9.95 -2.26
CA SER A 37 2.75 10.23 -3.50
C SER A 37 4.20 10.64 -3.25
N ILE A 38 4.46 11.44 -2.22
CA ILE A 38 5.82 11.79 -1.77
C ILE A 38 6.58 10.55 -1.28
N LEU A 39 5.94 9.68 -0.47
CA LEU A 39 6.54 8.44 0.01
C LEU A 39 6.96 7.52 -1.14
N PHE A 40 6.06 7.30 -2.10
CA PHE A 40 6.31 6.56 -3.33
C PHE A 40 7.47 7.16 -4.14
N ALA A 41 7.48 8.48 -4.33
CA ALA A 41 8.53 9.17 -5.07
C ALA A 41 9.89 9.05 -4.37
N ALA A 42 9.98 9.37 -3.09
CA ALA A 42 11.21 9.33 -2.32
C ALA A 42 11.81 7.91 -2.29
N ALA A 43 11.01 6.89 -2.03
CA ALA A 43 11.48 5.50 -2.00
C ALA A 43 11.92 5.00 -3.38
N SER A 44 11.09 5.19 -4.42
CA SER A 44 11.42 4.71 -5.77
C SER A 44 12.60 5.45 -6.40
N GLN A 45 12.76 6.75 -6.15
CA GLN A 45 13.93 7.49 -6.62
C GLN A 45 15.19 7.07 -5.88
N THR A 46 15.12 6.87 -4.55
CA THR A 46 16.26 6.37 -3.76
C THR A 46 16.77 5.04 -4.32
N LEU A 47 15.88 4.08 -4.56
CA LEU A 47 16.27 2.76 -5.06
C LEU A 47 16.81 2.84 -6.49
N ARG A 48 16.17 3.59 -7.38
CA ARG A 48 16.64 3.71 -8.78
C ARG A 48 17.99 4.41 -8.89
N GLU A 49 18.19 5.49 -8.12
CA GLU A 49 19.47 6.22 -8.09
C GLU A 49 20.61 5.31 -7.61
N LEU A 50 20.42 4.65 -6.46
CA LEU A 50 21.44 3.77 -5.92
C LEU A 50 21.68 2.52 -6.78
N LEU A 51 20.65 1.97 -7.43
CA LEU A 51 20.81 0.76 -8.25
C LEU A 51 21.29 1.05 -9.68
N ALA A 52 21.18 2.29 -10.14
CA ALA A 52 21.84 2.74 -11.37
C ALA A 52 23.35 2.93 -11.19
N ASP A 53 23.85 3.06 -9.96
CA ASP A 53 25.29 3.16 -9.69
C ASP A 53 25.97 1.78 -9.86
N PRO A 54 27.01 1.67 -10.72
CA PRO A 54 27.79 0.44 -10.93
C PRO A 54 28.37 -0.18 -9.66
N LYS A 55 28.60 0.62 -8.60
CA LYS A 55 29.06 0.15 -7.29
C LYS A 55 28.11 -0.86 -6.65
N TYR A 56 26.81 -0.79 -6.96
CA TYR A 56 25.79 -1.66 -6.38
C TYR A 56 25.20 -2.63 -7.40
N CYS A 57 24.67 -2.11 -8.50
CA CYS A 57 24.09 -2.93 -9.57
C CYS A 57 24.48 -2.36 -10.93
N GLY A 58 24.27 -1.06 -11.16
CA GLY A 58 24.57 -0.43 -12.45
C GLY A 58 23.55 -0.80 -13.52
N ALA A 59 22.28 -0.97 -13.14
CA ALA A 59 21.24 -1.45 -14.04
C ALA A 59 19.85 -0.91 -13.68
N ARG A 60 18.98 -0.86 -14.68
CA ARG A 60 17.55 -0.54 -14.53
C ARG A 60 16.82 -1.74 -13.93
N VAL A 61 16.52 -1.65 -12.64
CA VAL A 61 15.76 -2.67 -11.90
C VAL A 61 14.24 -2.52 -12.06
N GLY A 62 13.50 -3.59 -11.78
CA GLY A 62 12.04 -3.56 -11.58
C GLY A 62 11.68 -3.30 -10.12
N LEU A 63 10.78 -2.34 -9.87
CA LEU A 63 10.27 -2.04 -8.53
C LEU A 63 8.74 -2.17 -8.50
N LEU A 64 8.20 -2.94 -7.56
CA LEU A 64 6.77 -2.99 -7.28
C LEU A 64 6.53 -2.55 -5.84
N ALA A 65 5.95 -1.36 -5.67
CA ALA A 65 5.74 -0.73 -4.38
C ALA A 65 4.27 -0.79 -3.97
N ALA A 66 4.00 -1.15 -2.70
CA ALA A 66 2.68 -1.17 -2.11
C ALA A 66 2.66 -0.41 -0.77
N LEU A 67 1.68 0.49 -0.63
CA LEU A 67 1.46 1.29 0.56
C LEU A 67 0.70 0.47 1.62
N HIS A 68 1.14 0.58 2.86
CA HIS A 68 0.51 -0.03 4.02
C HIS A 68 0.48 0.97 5.18
N THR A 69 -0.68 1.20 5.79
CA THR A 69 -0.89 2.28 6.79
C THR A 69 -1.21 1.81 8.21
N TRP A 70 -1.21 0.50 8.49
CA TRP A 70 -1.64 -0.06 9.77
C TRP A 70 -0.63 -1.01 10.41
N SER A 71 -0.64 -1.06 11.74
CA SER A 71 -0.03 -2.13 12.52
C SER A 71 -0.96 -3.34 12.63
N GLN A 72 -0.49 -4.42 13.26
CA GLN A 72 -1.37 -5.56 13.57
C GLN A 72 -2.52 -5.18 14.51
N THR A 73 -2.37 -4.15 15.35
CA THR A 73 -3.40 -3.65 16.27
C THR A 73 -4.26 -2.53 15.67
N LEU A 74 -4.21 -2.36 14.34
CA LEU A 74 -4.90 -1.30 13.59
C LEU A 74 -4.46 0.13 13.92
N ALA A 75 -3.40 0.31 14.72
CA ALA A 75 -2.81 1.62 14.94
C ALA A 75 -2.15 2.13 13.65
N ALA A 76 -2.15 3.45 13.45
CA ALA A 76 -1.51 4.06 12.29
C ALA A 76 -0.01 3.76 12.25
N HIS A 77 0.43 3.18 11.13
CA HIS A 77 1.82 2.80 10.88
C HIS A 77 2.07 2.84 9.38
N VAL A 78 2.50 4.00 8.88
CA VAL A 78 2.63 4.27 7.44
C VAL A 78 3.99 3.79 6.94
N HIS A 79 3.95 2.82 6.05
CA HIS A 79 5.13 2.23 5.45
C HIS A 79 4.87 1.77 4.02
N LEU A 80 5.94 1.68 3.26
CA LEU A 80 5.94 1.26 1.88
C LEU A 80 6.75 -0.03 1.76
N HIS A 81 6.11 -1.09 1.32
CA HIS A 81 6.77 -2.32 0.92
C HIS A 81 7.17 -2.22 -0.55
N VAL A 82 8.42 -2.51 -0.88
CA VAL A 82 8.94 -2.48 -2.24
C VAL A 82 9.60 -3.81 -2.56
N LEU A 83 9.05 -4.52 -3.53
CA LEU A 83 9.71 -5.65 -4.18
C LEU A 83 10.68 -5.10 -5.23
N VAL A 84 11.92 -5.58 -5.21
CA VAL A 84 12.98 -5.13 -6.11
C VAL A 84 13.60 -6.33 -6.79
N THR A 85 13.74 -6.32 -8.12
CA THR A 85 14.45 -7.38 -8.83
C THR A 85 15.92 -7.43 -8.38
N ALA A 86 16.47 -8.63 -8.19
CA ALA A 86 17.88 -8.85 -7.84
C ALA A 86 18.80 -8.76 -9.07
N GLY A 87 18.65 -7.66 -9.81
CA GLY A 87 19.26 -7.42 -11.12
C GLY A 87 18.36 -6.54 -11.98
N GLY A 88 18.86 -6.16 -13.15
CA GLY A 88 18.14 -5.32 -14.09
C GLY A 88 18.80 -5.28 -15.45
N LEU A 89 18.26 -4.48 -16.37
CA LEU A 89 18.87 -4.26 -17.68
C LEU A 89 19.95 -3.17 -17.61
N ASP A 90 21.13 -3.43 -18.15
CA ASP A 90 22.14 -2.39 -18.37
C ASP A 90 21.79 -1.50 -19.57
N SER A 91 22.70 -0.60 -19.96
CA SER A 91 22.50 0.29 -21.11
C SER A 91 22.45 -0.41 -22.46
N SER A 92 22.91 -1.66 -22.53
CA SER A 92 22.92 -2.50 -23.73
C SER A 92 21.80 -3.55 -23.70
N ASN A 93 20.83 -3.41 -22.79
CA ASN A 93 19.72 -4.34 -22.58
C ASN A 93 20.15 -5.77 -22.19
N HIS A 94 21.35 -5.94 -21.66
CA HIS A 94 21.76 -7.21 -21.07
C HIS A 94 21.33 -7.28 -19.61
N TRP A 95 20.96 -8.49 -19.17
CA TRP A 95 20.61 -8.71 -17.77
C TRP A 95 21.86 -8.70 -16.89
N LYS A 96 21.92 -7.75 -15.97
CA LYS A 96 22.97 -7.65 -14.95
C LYS A 96 22.42 -8.08 -13.60
N PRO A 97 22.93 -9.18 -13.00
CA PRO A 97 22.51 -9.59 -11.66
C PRO A 97 23.02 -8.61 -10.60
N ALA A 98 22.31 -8.50 -9.48
CA ALA A 98 22.82 -7.77 -8.32
C ALA A 98 24.13 -8.41 -7.81
N ILE A 99 25.13 -7.56 -7.51
CA ILE A 99 26.50 -8.00 -7.18
C ILE A 99 26.54 -8.75 -5.84
N LYS A 100 25.64 -8.43 -4.91
CA LYS A 100 25.65 -8.95 -3.52
C LYS A 100 24.29 -9.53 -3.12
N ASN A 101 24.32 -10.45 -2.15
CA ASN A 101 23.11 -11.00 -1.51
C ASN A 101 22.30 -9.94 -0.76
N CYS A 102 22.97 -8.90 -0.25
CA CYS A 102 22.33 -7.70 0.26
C CYS A 102 22.35 -6.63 -0.83
N LEU A 103 21.15 -6.23 -1.30
CA LEU A 103 20.97 -5.37 -2.45
C LEU A 103 21.64 -4.00 -2.30
N LEU A 104 21.48 -3.37 -1.12
CA LEU A 104 22.03 -2.05 -0.81
C LEU A 104 22.34 -1.95 0.70
N PRO A 105 23.39 -1.22 1.11
CA PRO A 105 23.64 -0.95 2.52
C PRO A 105 22.50 -0.14 3.14
N ARG A 106 21.84 -0.72 4.16
CA ARG A 106 20.67 -0.13 4.84
C ARG A 106 20.86 1.34 5.23
N LYS A 107 22.03 1.69 5.78
CA LYS A 107 22.33 3.07 6.23
C LYS A 107 22.32 4.07 5.08
N VAL A 108 22.86 3.68 3.91
CA VAL A 108 22.87 4.53 2.71
C VAL A 108 21.45 4.76 2.21
N VAL A 109 20.67 3.69 2.06
CA VAL A 109 19.25 3.76 1.63
C VAL A 109 18.46 4.68 2.56
N MET A 110 18.60 4.51 3.88
CA MET A 110 17.91 5.33 4.87
C MET A 110 18.28 6.81 4.75
N ILE A 111 19.56 7.16 4.61
CA ILE A 111 20.01 8.56 4.52
C ILE A 111 19.42 9.24 3.28
N VAL A 112 19.52 8.60 2.11
CA VAL A 112 19.03 9.14 0.85
C VAL A 112 17.50 9.27 0.86
N PHE A 113 16.80 8.23 1.31
CA PHE A 113 15.34 8.25 1.43
C PHE A 113 14.85 9.35 2.36
N ARG A 114 15.45 9.46 3.56
CA ARG A 114 15.11 10.50 4.54
C ARG A 114 15.34 11.89 3.94
N GLY A 115 16.45 12.10 3.24
CA GLY A 115 16.75 13.36 2.55
C GLY A 115 15.67 13.73 1.55
N LYS A 116 15.37 12.83 0.59
CA LYS A 116 14.37 13.04 -0.46
C LYS A 116 12.97 13.25 0.10
N PHE A 117 12.51 12.39 1.02
CA PHE A 117 11.18 12.53 1.61
C PHE A 117 11.01 13.89 2.28
N ARG A 118 11.96 14.27 3.15
CA ARG A 118 11.92 15.56 3.83
C ARG A 118 11.87 16.72 2.87
N GLU A 119 12.76 16.72 1.88
CA GLU A 119 12.84 17.78 0.88
C GLU A 119 11.49 17.93 0.14
N PHE A 120 10.96 16.83 -0.40
CA PHE A 120 9.67 16.84 -1.10
C PHE A 120 8.52 17.30 -0.21
N THR A 121 8.49 16.89 1.07
CA THR A 121 7.48 17.35 2.02
C THR A 121 7.65 18.84 2.32
N MET A 122 8.86 19.34 2.56
CA MET A 122 9.12 20.76 2.81
C MET A 122 8.68 21.62 1.62
N ARG A 123 9.03 21.21 0.38
CA ARG A 123 8.56 21.89 -0.83
C ARG A 123 7.03 21.88 -0.94
N ALA A 124 6.39 20.75 -0.63
CA ALA A 124 4.93 20.66 -0.68
C ALA A 124 4.24 21.57 0.36
N ILE A 125 4.83 21.73 1.56
CA ILE A 125 4.37 22.72 2.56
C ILE A 125 4.51 24.13 2.00
N GLN A 126 5.69 24.50 1.49
CA GLN A 126 5.98 25.84 0.97
C GLN A 126 5.09 26.22 -0.22
N GLN A 127 4.70 25.24 -1.02
CA GLN A 127 3.81 25.42 -2.18
C GLN A 127 2.31 25.38 -1.80
N GLY A 128 1.95 25.27 -0.53
CA GLY A 128 0.55 25.16 -0.09
C GLY A 128 -0.16 23.89 -0.58
N LYS A 129 0.59 22.83 -0.91
CA LYS A 129 0.04 21.55 -1.40
C LYS A 129 -0.33 20.58 -0.28
N LEU A 130 0.02 20.92 0.96
CA LEU A 130 -0.35 20.18 2.15
C LEU A 130 -1.26 21.04 3.03
N GLU A 131 -2.36 20.45 3.45
CA GLU A 131 -3.24 21.00 4.46
C GLU A 131 -2.56 20.89 5.83
N ILE A 132 -2.36 22.02 6.48
CA ILE A 132 -1.74 22.06 7.80
C ILE A 132 -2.80 21.73 8.86
N PRO A 133 -2.55 20.75 9.76
CA PRO A 133 -3.47 20.45 10.85
C PRO A 133 -3.83 21.71 11.65
N PRO A 134 -5.11 21.94 12.00
CA PRO A 134 -5.59 23.20 12.59
C PRO A 134 -4.87 23.67 13.85
N THR A 135 -4.29 22.75 14.61
CA THR A 135 -3.56 23.03 15.87
C THR A 135 -2.07 23.30 15.65
N THR A 136 -1.61 23.37 14.40
CA THR A 136 -0.19 23.48 14.03
C THR A 136 0.03 24.54 12.96
N THR A 137 1.30 24.85 12.68
CA THR A 137 1.69 25.81 11.63
C THR A 137 2.62 25.18 10.61
N ALA A 138 2.74 25.77 9.42
CA ALA A 138 3.71 25.35 8.42
C ALA A 138 5.14 25.35 9.00
N SER A 139 5.51 26.41 9.74
CA SER A 139 6.81 26.55 10.41
C SER A 139 7.07 25.43 11.43
N TYR A 140 6.05 25.02 12.18
CA TYR A 140 6.15 23.86 13.08
C TYR A 140 6.56 22.61 12.31
N TRP A 141 5.90 22.30 11.20
CA TRP A 141 6.19 21.09 10.40
C TRP A 141 7.55 21.14 9.70
N ILE A 142 7.97 22.30 9.21
CA ILE A 142 9.34 22.49 8.70
C ILE A 142 10.37 22.23 9.83
N GLY A 143 10.12 22.74 11.03
CA GLY A 143 10.92 22.47 12.22
C GLY A 143 10.97 20.99 12.59
N GLN A 144 9.83 20.30 12.59
CA GLN A 144 9.75 18.85 12.82
C GLN A 144 10.53 18.07 11.77
N LEU A 145 10.35 18.38 10.48
CA LEU A 145 11.11 17.74 9.41
C LEU A 145 12.63 17.96 9.60
N ASN A 146 13.07 19.15 10.00
CA ASN A 146 14.47 19.41 10.32
C ASN A 146 15.00 18.57 11.49
N ARG A 147 14.24 18.44 12.58
CA ARG A 147 14.60 17.55 13.71
C ARG A 147 14.67 16.09 13.24
N LEU A 148 13.67 15.62 12.51
CA LEU A 148 13.62 14.28 11.96
C LEU A 148 14.74 13.98 10.95
N GLY A 149 15.37 15.00 10.36
CA GLY A 149 16.55 14.87 9.52
C GLY A 149 17.81 14.42 10.26
N ARG A 150 17.82 14.52 11.60
CA ARG A 150 18.98 14.20 12.44
C ARG A 150 18.90 12.83 13.11
N VAL A 151 17.74 12.18 13.08
CA VAL A 151 17.51 10.86 13.70
C VAL A 151 17.42 9.75 12.64
N PRO A 152 17.81 8.50 12.97
CA PRO A 152 17.69 7.38 12.04
C PRO A 152 16.23 7.04 11.76
N TRP A 153 15.91 6.78 10.48
CA TRP A 153 14.58 6.34 10.07
C TRP A 153 14.53 4.83 9.89
N ASN A 154 13.35 4.23 10.05
CA ASN A 154 13.19 2.79 9.91
C ASN A 154 13.08 2.39 8.42
N VAL A 155 14.22 2.01 7.86
CA VAL A 155 14.30 1.26 6.59
C VAL A 155 14.75 -0.16 6.88
N LYS A 156 14.08 -1.16 6.30
CA LYS A 156 14.52 -2.56 6.32
C LYS A 156 14.88 -2.99 4.92
N VAL A 157 16.02 -3.63 4.77
CA VAL A 157 16.45 -4.30 3.52
C VAL A 157 16.55 -5.77 3.89
N PHE A 158 15.69 -6.59 3.31
CA PHE A 158 15.68 -8.04 3.52
C PHE A 158 16.59 -8.72 2.49
N ASP A 159 17.09 -9.89 2.87
CA ASP A 159 17.91 -10.72 2.00
C ASP A 159 17.15 -11.20 0.76
N ARG A 160 17.92 -11.67 -0.21
CA ARG A 160 17.45 -12.18 -1.49
C ARG A 160 16.52 -13.39 -1.29
N TYR A 161 15.32 -13.33 -1.85
CA TYR A 161 14.43 -14.49 -1.98
C TYR A 161 14.68 -15.18 -3.32
N LYS A 162 14.73 -16.53 -3.34
CA LYS A 162 14.96 -17.31 -4.58
C LYS A 162 13.97 -16.96 -5.69
N HIS A 163 12.71 -16.71 -5.34
CA HIS A 163 11.64 -16.33 -6.29
C HIS A 163 10.75 -15.24 -5.71
N GLY A 164 10.34 -14.26 -6.52
CA GLY A 164 9.48 -13.14 -6.11
C GLY A 164 8.04 -13.52 -5.74
N GLN A 165 7.57 -14.71 -6.09
CA GLN A 165 6.18 -15.14 -5.90
C GLN A 165 5.73 -15.08 -4.44
N GLY A 166 6.58 -15.46 -3.49
CA GLY A 166 6.25 -15.41 -2.05
C GLY A 166 6.00 -13.98 -1.55
N VAL A 167 6.84 -13.03 -1.99
CA VAL A 167 6.71 -11.61 -1.63
C VAL A 167 5.58 -10.96 -2.41
N ALA A 168 5.36 -11.31 -3.68
CA ALA A 168 4.21 -10.82 -4.44
C ALA A 168 2.88 -11.33 -3.87
N ARG A 169 2.81 -12.58 -3.42
CA ARG A 169 1.65 -13.12 -2.69
C ARG A 169 1.48 -12.44 -1.32
N TYR A 170 2.58 -12.10 -0.66
CA TYR A 170 2.56 -11.26 0.54
C TYR A 170 1.98 -9.88 0.21
N LEU A 171 2.47 -9.18 -0.80
CA LEU A 171 1.96 -7.88 -1.25
C LEU A 171 0.49 -7.96 -1.64
N ALA A 172 0.08 -8.97 -2.42
CA ALA A 172 -1.30 -9.20 -2.84
C ALA A 172 -2.28 -9.32 -1.68
N ARG A 173 -1.85 -9.90 -0.54
CA ARG A 173 -2.67 -9.96 0.68
C ARG A 173 -2.96 -8.57 1.26
N TYR A 174 -2.01 -7.62 1.20
CA TYR A 174 -2.26 -6.23 1.61
C TYR A 174 -3.18 -5.47 0.66
N LEU A 175 -3.22 -5.89 -0.60
CA LEU A 175 -4.07 -5.26 -1.62
C LEU A 175 -5.51 -5.73 -1.55
N ARG A 176 -5.74 -7.01 -1.23
CA ARG A 176 -7.10 -7.60 -1.23
C ARG A 176 -7.72 -7.73 0.16
N GLY A 177 -6.92 -7.87 1.22
CA GLY A 177 -7.39 -8.28 2.55
C GLY A 177 -7.79 -7.17 3.52
N GLY A 178 -7.59 -5.90 3.15
CA GLY A 178 -7.86 -4.76 4.02
C GLY A 178 -7.01 -4.73 5.32
N PRO A 179 -7.35 -3.84 6.28
CA PRO A 179 -6.58 -3.63 7.51
C PRO A 179 -6.49 -4.84 8.45
N ILE A 180 -7.48 -5.72 8.40
CA ILE A 180 -7.57 -6.92 9.23
C ILE A 180 -8.22 -8.05 8.44
N GLY A 181 -7.57 -9.22 8.42
CA GLY A 181 -8.15 -10.40 7.79
C GLY A 181 -9.26 -11.00 8.67
N SER A 182 -10.34 -11.48 8.05
CA SER A 182 -11.54 -11.99 8.74
C SER A 182 -11.23 -13.07 9.77
N HIS A 183 -10.27 -13.96 9.50
CA HIS A 183 -9.82 -15.02 10.43
C HIS A 183 -9.25 -14.49 11.77
N ARG A 184 -8.93 -13.20 11.86
CA ARG A 184 -8.45 -12.56 13.09
C ARG A 184 -9.60 -12.07 13.95
N LEU A 185 -10.77 -11.82 13.40
CA LEU A 185 -11.97 -11.40 14.16
C LEU A 185 -12.49 -12.60 14.95
N ILE A 186 -12.73 -12.41 16.24
CA ILE A 186 -13.15 -13.47 17.16
C ILE A 186 -14.62 -13.28 17.54
N SER A 187 -14.98 -12.09 18.00
CA SER A 187 -16.37 -11.76 18.37
C SER A 187 -16.63 -10.26 18.29
N CYS A 188 -17.93 -9.93 18.20
CA CYS A 188 -18.46 -8.59 18.38
C CYS A 188 -19.64 -8.71 19.36
N THR A 189 -19.36 -8.56 20.65
CA THR A 189 -20.35 -8.69 21.73
C THR A 189 -20.09 -7.63 22.79
N GLU A 190 -21.13 -7.19 23.51
CA GLU A 190 -21.00 -6.22 24.61
C GLU A 190 -20.37 -4.88 24.16
N GLY A 191 -20.67 -4.43 22.93
CA GLY A 191 -20.09 -3.21 22.38
C GLY A 191 -18.59 -3.27 22.10
N LYS A 192 -17.98 -4.47 22.10
CA LYS A 192 -16.55 -4.67 21.87
C LYS A 192 -16.28 -5.63 20.72
N VAL A 193 -15.33 -5.25 19.87
CA VAL A 193 -14.74 -6.10 18.84
C VAL A 193 -13.47 -6.73 19.41
N ARG A 194 -13.41 -8.06 19.42
CA ARG A 194 -12.25 -8.84 19.88
C ARG A 194 -11.54 -9.46 18.68
N PHE A 195 -10.22 -9.27 18.59
CA PHE A 195 -9.43 -9.86 17.50
C PHE A 195 -8.03 -10.29 17.90
N ARG A 196 -7.51 -11.32 17.20
CA ARG A 196 -6.18 -11.89 17.43
C ARG A 196 -5.08 -10.98 16.90
N TYR A 197 -3.97 -10.84 17.61
CA TYR A 197 -2.75 -10.17 17.14
C TYR A 197 -1.51 -10.94 17.62
N ARG A 198 -0.35 -10.76 16.99
CA ARG A 198 0.90 -11.39 17.48
C ARG A 198 1.50 -10.57 18.60
N VAL A 199 1.87 -11.22 19.69
CA VAL A 199 2.60 -10.58 20.79
C VAL A 199 4.04 -10.34 20.34
N SER A 200 4.59 -9.15 20.63
CA SER A 200 5.95 -8.78 20.23
C SER A 200 7.01 -9.69 20.88
N ALA A 201 8.03 -10.07 20.13
CA ALA A 201 9.18 -10.83 20.64
C ALA A 201 9.99 -10.08 21.72
N LYS A 202 9.86 -8.75 21.83
CA LYS A 202 10.47 -7.98 22.94
C LYS A 202 9.76 -8.20 24.27
N ALA A 203 8.53 -8.71 24.25
CA ALA A 203 7.77 -9.02 25.45
C ALA A 203 7.93 -10.49 25.88
N ASN A 204 8.34 -11.41 24.98
CA ASN A 204 8.54 -12.83 25.28
C ASN A 204 9.37 -13.55 24.20
N ALA A 205 10.08 -14.62 24.61
CA ALA A 205 10.97 -15.42 23.75
C ALA A 205 10.25 -16.23 22.65
N ASP A 206 8.95 -16.52 22.81
CA ASP A 206 8.17 -17.28 21.84
C ASP A 206 7.52 -16.37 20.78
N ARG A 207 8.01 -16.48 19.54
CA ARG A 207 7.57 -15.70 18.37
C ARG A 207 6.19 -16.12 17.83
N THR A 208 5.56 -17.15 18.39
CA THR A 208 4.31 -17.72 17.89
C THR A 208 3.07 -17.37 18.70
N ARG A 209 3.24 -16.83 19.92
CA ARG A 209 2.12 -16.54 20.82
C ARG A 209 1.22 -15.42 20.29
N GLN A 210 -0.07 -15.73 20.20
CA GLN A 210 -1.12 -14.79 19.81
C GLN A 210 -1.84 -14.25 21.04
N GLY A 211 -2.10 -12.94 21.07
CA GLY A 211 -2.95 -12.28 22.06
C GLY A 211 -4.31 -11.93 21.47
N VAL A 212 -5.27 -11.62 22.34
CA VAL A 212 -6.58 -11.09 21.96
C VAL A 212 -6.67 -9.64 22.41
N MET A 213 -7.01 -8.74 21.49
CA MET A 213 -7.23 -7.33 21.82
C MET A 213 -8.73 -7.03 21.75
N PRO A 214 -9.35 -6.59 22.87
CA PRO A 214 -10.65 -5.98 22.85
C PRO A 214 -10.51 -4.49 22.48
N LEU A 215 -11.38 -3.99 21.60
CA LEU A 215 -11.60 -2.56 21.37
C LEU A 215 -13.09 -2.28 21.44
N ASP A 216 -13.48 -1.12 21.94
CA ASP A 216 -14.85 -0.63 21.77
C ASP A 216 -15.18 -0.54 20.27
N THR A 217 -16.41 -0.85 19.88
CA THR A 217 -16.82 -0.89 18.48
C THR A 217 -16.50 0.41 17.75
N THR A 218 -16.74 1.55 18.38
CA THR A 218 -16.44 2.88 17.80
C THR A 218 -14.95 3.09 17.57
N GLU A 219 -14.10 2.70 18.52
CA GLU A 219 -12.64 2.81 18.38
C GLU A 219 -12.11 1.84 17.30
N PHE A 220 -12.66 0.63 17.23
CA PHE A 220 -12.35 -0.31 16.15
C PHE A 220 -12.69 0.28 14.78
N LEU A 221 -13.89 0.83 14.62
CA LEU A 221 -14.33 1.46 13.37
C LEU A 221 -13.47 2.66 13.02
N HIS A 222 -13.15 3.52 13.98
CA HIS A 222 -12.27 4.68 13.77
C HIS A 222 -10.90 4.23 13.28
N ARG A 223 -10.27 3.26 13.95
CA ARG A 223 -8.97 2.69 13.51
C ARG A 223 -9.08 2.02 12.15
N PHE A 224 -10.16 1.33 11.85
CA PHE A 224 -10.34 0.66 10.57
C PHE A 224 -10.47 1.67 9.41
N LEU A 225 -11.33 2.67 9.59
CA LEU A 225 -11.60 3.71 8.60
C LEU A 225 -10.39 4.62 8.35
N GLU A 226 -9.51 4.77 9.34
CA GLU A 226 -8.24 5.48 9.21
C GLU A 226 -7.37 4.94 8.05
N HIS A 227 -7.50 3.65 7.73
CA HIS A 227 -6.72 2.99 6.69
C HIS A 227 -7.39 2.94 5.33
N MET A 228 -8.62 3.45 5.22
CA MET A 228 -9.29 3.55 3.94
C MET A 228 -8.59 4.59 3.05
N PRO A 229 -8.11 4.20 1.86
CA PRO A 229 -7.48 5.15 0.95
C PRO A 229 -8.52 6.16 0.43
N PRO A 230 -8.19 7.45 0.33
CA PRO A 230 -9.03 8.41 -0.37
C PRO A 230 -9.32 7.97 -1.81
N ARG A 231 -10.42 8.47 -2.38
CA ARG A 231 -10.80 8.15 -3.76
C ARG A 231 -9.64 8.41 -4.73
N ARG A 232 -9.41 7.44 -5.62
CA ARG A 232 -8.38 7.46 -6.67
C ARG A 232 -6.94 7.59 -6.13
N MET A 233 -6.70 7.31 -4.83
CA MET A 233 -5.34 7.19 -4.32
C MET A 233 -4.76 5.83 -4.73
N GLN A 234 -3.71 5.85 -5.55
CA GLN A 234 -2.96 4.64 -5.88
C GLN A 234 -2.21 4.12 -4.66
N THR A 235 -2.52 2.90 -4.24
CA THR A 235 -1.83 2.18 -3.16
C THR A 235 -0.77 1.20 -3.67
N VAL A 236 -0.66 1.03 -5.00
CA VAL A 236 0.36 0.21 -5.67
C VAL A 236 0.91 0.96 -6.85
N ARG A 237 2.23 0.93 -7.02
CA ARG A 237 2.90 1.55 -8.17
C ARG A 237 4.07 0.67 -8.61
N GLY A 238 4.19 0.49 -9.92
CA GLY A 238 5.35 -0.12 -10.54
C GLY A 238 6.32 0.92 -11.08
N TYR A 239 7.62 0.66 -11.01
CA TYR A 239 8.68 1.52 -11.54
C TYR A 239 9.78 0.70 -12.23
N GLY A 240 10.59 1.37 -13.05
CA GLY A 240 11.64 0.73 -13.82
C GLY A 240 11.05 -0.35 -14.72
N LEU A 241 11.58 -1.57 -14.66
CA LEU A 241 11.07 -2.70 -15.45
C LEU A 241 9.62 -3.09 -15.13
N TYR A 242 9.09 -2.69 -13.97
CA TYR A 242 7.68 -2.91 -13.60
C TYR A 242 6.78 -1.68 -13.84
N ALA A 243 7.28 -0.64 -14.51
CA ALA A 243 6.46 0.51 -14.88
C ALA A 243 5.37 0.10 -15.88
N GLY A 244 4.12 0.51 -15.62
CA GLY A 244 2.96 0.09 -16.41
C GLY A 244 2.93 0.57 -17.85
N ASN A 245 3.81 1.51 -18.24
CA ASN A 245 3.94 2.03 -19.60
C ASN A 245 5.24 1.62 -20.31
N GLN A 246 6.04 0.72 -19.70
CA GLN A 246 7.32 0.25 -20.26
C GLN A 246 7.25 -1.24 -20.60
N HIS A 247 6.26 -1.62 -21.42
CA HIS A 247 6.04 -3.00 -21.82
C HIS A 247 7.23 -3.58 -22.62
N SER A 248 7.91 -2.74 -23.43
CA SER A 248 9.11 -3.14 -24.18
C SER A 248 10.25 -3.56 -23.27
N HIS A 249 10.64 -2.75 -22.29
CA HIS A 249 11.72 -3.09 -21.36
C HIS A 249 11.39 -4.30 -20.47
N LEU A 250 10.12 -4.49 -20.11
CA LEU A 250 9.71 -5.70 -19.39
C LEU A 250 9.92 -6.93 -20.28
N ALA A 251 9.51 -6.86 -21.55
CA ALA A 251 9.69 -7.96 -22.48
C ALA A 251 11.17 -8.25 -22.77
N GLU A 252 11.98 -7.21 -22.99
CA GLU A 252 13.43 -7.31 -23.12
C GLU A 252 14.07 -7.99 -21.90
N ALA A 253 13.61 -7.64 -20.69
CA ALA A 253 14.10 -8.27 -19.47
C ALA A 253 13.72 -9.75 -19.36
N PHE A 254 12.53 -10.15 -19.84
CA PHE A 254 12.17 -11.58 -19.94
C PHE A 254 13.09 -12.30 -20.94
N THR A 255 13.30 -11.73 -22.13
CA THR A 255 14.18 -12.29 -23.16
C THR A 255 15.63 -12.40 -22.66
N ALA A 256 16.15 -11.37 -22.00
CA ALA A 256 17.49 -11.36 -21.43
C ALA A 256 17.67 -12.38 -20.28
N LEU A 257 16.57 -12.81 -19.66
CA LEU A 257 16.51 -13.89 -18.68
C LEU A 257 16.24 -15.27 -19.32
N GLY A 258 16.23 -15.38 -20.64
CA GLY A 258 15.95 -16.62 -21.38
C GLY A 258 14.51 -17.12 -21.22
N SER A 259 13.57 -16.22 -20.94
CA SER A 259 12.16 -16.54 -20.71
C SER A 259 11.25 -15.82 -21.70
N THR A 260 10.10 -16.42 -22.01
CA THR A 260 9.11 -15.80 -22.89
C THR A 260 8.37 -14.69 -22.14
N PRO A 261 8.27 -13.48 -22.71
CA PRO A 261 7.47 -12.42 -22.10
C PRO A 261 5.99 -12.83 -22.02
N PRO A 262 5.30 -12.48 -20.93
CA PRO A 262 3.88 -12.77 -20.79
C PRO A 262 3.09 -12.00 -21.84
N ASP A 263 2.04 -12.62 -22.40
CA ASP A 263 1.07 -11.89 -23.19
C ASP A 263 0.27 -10.96 -22.27
N LEU A 264 0.55 -9.65 -22.39
CA LEU A 264 -0.11 -8.60 -21.62
C LEU A 264 -1.31 -8.00 -22.34
N SER A 265 -1.62 -8.49 -23.55
CA SER A 265 -2.74 -8.04 -24.39
C SER A 265 -4.07 -8.73 -24.05
N SER A 266 -4.06 -9.70 -23.13
CA SER A 266 -5.29 -10.35 -22.64
C SER A 266 -6.30 -9.30 -22.16
N GLY A 267 -7.45 -9.24 -22.84
CA GLY A 267 -8.56 -8.35 -22.50
C GLY A 267 -9.12 -8.57 -21.10
N PRO A 268 -10.14 -7.80 -20.68
CA PRO A 268 -10.80 -8.03 -19.41
C PRO A 268 -11.31 -9.47 -19.32
N VAL A 269 -10.88 -10.17 -18.27
CA VAL A 269 -11.33 -11.53 -17.92
C VAL A 269 -12.84 -11.52 -17.77
N GLY A 270 -13.53 -12.41 -18.49
CA GLY A 270 -14.97 -12.59 -18.35
C GLY A 270 -15.34 -13.10 -16.97
N MET A 271 -16.58 -12.86 -16.51
CA MET A 271 -17.00 -13.27 -15.16
C MET A 271 -16.89 -14.78 -14.93
N THR A 272 -17.19 -15.60 -15.94
CA THR A 272 -17.02 -17.07 -15.90
C THR A 272 -15.57 -17.46 -15.61
N GLU A 273 -14.61 -16.96 -16.40
CA GLU A 273 -13.18 -17.23 -16.22
C GLU A 273 -12.68 -16.73 -14.85
N LEU A 274 -13.23 -15.61 -14.36
CA LEU A 274 -12.91 -15.09 -13.03
C LEU A 274 -13.40 -16.04 -11.91
N LEU A 275 -14.61 -16.58 -12.03
CA LEU A 275 -15.16 -17.52 -11.05
C LEU A 275 -14.32 -18.80 -10.99
N GLU A 276 -13.97 -19.36 -12.15
CA GLU A 276 -13.09 -20.52 -12.26
C GLU A 276 -11.72 -20.26 -11.60
N GLN A 277 -11.11 -19.10 -11.87
CA GLN A 277 -9.84 -18.71 -11.25
C GLN A 277 -9.93 -18.53 -9.73
N LEU A 278 -11.11 -18.21 -9.21
CA LEU A 278 -11.36 -18.10 -7.77
C LEU A 278 -11.74 -19.44 -7.14
N GLY A 279 -11.86 -20.52 -7.92
CA GLY A 279 -12.37 -21.81 -7.45
C GLY A 279 -13.84 -21.74 -7.06
N LEU A 280 -14.58 -20.79 -7.63
CA LEU A 280 -16.01 -20.61 -7.43
C LEU A 280 -16.77 -21.26 -8.59
N ASP A 281 -17.98 -21.71 -8.31
CA ASP A 281 -18.84 -22.33 -9.32
C ASP A 281 -19.15 -21.32 -10.45
N PRO A 282 -18.77 -21.61 -11.72
CA PRO A 282 -19.07 -20.75 -12.85
C PRO A 282 -20.57 -20.53 -13.08
N SER A 283 -21.42 -21.43 -12.56
CA SER A 283 -22.88 -21.28 -12.60
C SER A 283 -23.38 -20.01 -11.89
N LEU A 284 -22.58 -19.41 -11.00
CA LEU A 284 -22.87 -18.12 -10.36
C LEU A 284 -22.95 -16.95 -11.35
N ASN A 285 -22.44 -17.12 -12.57
CA ASN A 285 -22.59 -16.15 -13.66
C ASN A 285 -23.89 -16.36 -14.46
N CYS A 286 -24.75 -17.31 -14.07
CA CYS A 286 -26.02 -17.60 -14.72
C CYS A 286 -27.19 -17.40 -13.74
N CYS A 287 -28.35 -17.07 -14.29
CA CYS A 287 -29.59 -16.99 -13.52
C CYS A 287 -30.00 -18.39 -13.05
N PRO A 288 -30.22 -18.63 -11.74
CA PRO A 288 -30.60 -19.95 -11.24
C PRO A 288 -32.00 -20.40 -11.67
N ILE A 289 -32.81 -19.50 -12.24
CA ILE A 289 -34.18 -19.79 -12.69
C ILE A 289 -34.21 -20.15 -14.17
N CYS A 290 -33.54 -19.37 -15.03
CA CYS A 290 -33.65 -19.52 -16.49
C CYS A 290 -32.34 -19.93 -17.18
N GLY A 291 -31.24 -20.07 -16.45
CA GLY A 291 -29.93 -20.49 -16.98
C GLY A 291 -29.22 -19.45 -17.86
N LYS A 292 -29.85 -18.33 -18.18
CA LYS A 292 -29.24 -17.26 -18.98
C LYS A 292 -28.12 -16.56 -18.21
N GLN A 293 -27.09 -16.13 -18.92
CA GLN A 293 -25.98 -15.39 -18.35
C GLN A 293 -26.47 -14.08 -17.69
N LEU A 294 -26.00 -13.81 -16.49
CA LEU A 294 -26.27 -12.56 -15.79
C LEU A 294 -25.46 -11.43 -16.46
N ILE A 295 -26.16 -10.39 -16.90
CA ILE A 295 -25.55 -9.19 -17.46
C ILE A 295 -25.65 -8.08 -16.41
N ILE A 296 -24.51 -7.48 -16.07
CA ILE A 296 -24.50 -6.31 -15.19
C ILE A 296 -24.93 -5.09 -16.01
N GLU A 297 -26.22 -4.79 -16.05
CA GLU A 297 -26.75 -3.62 -16.77
C GLU A 297 -26.40 -2.29 -16.08
N ARG A 298 -26.32 -2.29 -14.74
CA ARG A 298 -25.99 -1.11 -13.94
C ARG A 298 -25.11 -1.48 -12.77
N GLU A 299 -23.94 -0.86 -12.71
CA GLU A 299 -23.09 -0.88 -11.53
C GLU A 299 -23.69 0.12 -10.52
N SER A 300 -24.45 -0.36 -9.53
CA SER A 300 -24.93 0.48 -8.44
C SER A 300 -23.73 0.90 -7.60
N ARG A 301 -23.18 2.08 -7.90
CA ARG A 301 -22.13 2.66 -7.07
C ARG A 301 -22.76 2.96 -5.71
N PRO A 302 -22.22 2.43 -4.59
CA PRO A 302 -22.83 2.61 -3.28
C PRO A 302 -23.05 4.10 -3.02
N TYR A 303 -24.19 4.40 -2.39
CA TYR A 303 -24.89 5.69 -2.25
C TYR A 303 -24.06 6.86 -1.65
N TRP A 304 -22.78 6.66 -1.35
CA TRP A 304 -21.80 7.67 -0.92
C TRP A 304 -21.40 8.66 -2.04
N ARG A 305 -22.30 8.98 -2.98
CA ARG A 305 -22.06 9.91 -4.10
C ARG A 305 -22.84 11.20 -4.03
N SER A 306 -23.76 11.39 -3.10
CA SER A 306 -24.26 12.73 -2.78
C SER A 306 -23.58 13.23 -1.52
N ALA A 307 -22.63 14.14 -1.68
CA ALA A 307 -22.43 15.16 -0.65
C ALA A 307 -23.78 15.88 -0.51
N ARG A 308 -24.51 15.60 0.57
CA ARG A 308 -25.35 16.62 1.19
C ARG A 308 -24.67 16.91 2.52
N SER A 309 -24.57 18.19 2.82
CA SER A 309 -24.08 18.80 4.06
C SER A 309 -24.48 17.99 5.31
N PRO A 310 -23.76 18.13 6.44
CA PRO A 310 -24.23 17.54 7.69
C PRO A 310 -25.70 17.90 7.92
N PRO A 311 -26.54 16.97 8.44
CA PRO A 311 -27.92 17.30 8.76
C PRO A 311 -27.92 18.54 9.66
N PRO A 312 -28.79 19.54 9.40
CA PRO A 312 -28.89 20.68 10.30
C PRO A 312 -29.15 20.16 11.70
N LEU A 313 -28.40 20.69 12.67
CA LEU A 313 -28.58 20.40 14.09
C LEU A 313 -30.07 20.60 14.39
N LEU A 314 -30.72 19.54 14.88
CA LEU A 314 -32.08 19.62 15.42
C LEU A 314 -32.09 20.73 16.46
N GLN A 315 -32.70 21.87 16.14
CA GLN A 315 -33.04 22.84 17.15
C GLN A 315 -34.10 22.23 18.07
N PRO A 316 -33.99 22.43 19.39
CA PRO A 316 -34.99 21.92 20.32
C PRO A 316 -36.35 22.53 19.97
N SER A 317 -37.32 21.68 19.67
CA SER A 317 -38.70 22.07 19.41
C SER A 317 -39.31 22.62 20.69
N SER A 318 -39.33 23.95 20.83
CA SER A 318 -40.20 24.65 21.75
C SER A 318 -41.46 25.07 21.01
N THR A 319 -42.56 24.36 21.23
CA THR A 319 -43.92 24.94 21.35
C THR A 319 -44.91 23.88 21.79
N LEU A 320 -45.34 24.01 23.04
CA LEU A 320 -46.66 23.59 23.51
C LEU A 320 -47.72 24.58 23.00
N VAL A 321 -49.00 24.19 23.21
CA VAL A 321 -50.25 24.97 23.11
C VAL A 321 -50.83 25.05 21.70
N GLY A 322 -52.07 24.69 21.38
CA GLY A 322 -53.25 24.20 22.11
C GLY A 322 -54.46 24.20 21.14
N THR A 323 -55.39 23.26 21.32
CA THR A 323 -56.76 23.18 20.74
C THR A 323 -57.65 24.39 21.13
N PRO A 324 -58.91 24.60 20.65
CA PRO A 324 -59.88 23.77 19.88
C PRO A 324 -60.45 24.52 18.63
N ALA A 325 -61.38 24.04 17.78
CA ALA A 325 -62.63 23.29 17.96
C ALA A 325 -62.92 22.35 16.77
#